data_AF-A0A212QRP7-F1
#
_entry.id   AF-A0A212QRP7-F1
#
_cell.length_a   1.000
_cell.length_b   1.000
_cell.length_c   1.000
_cell.angle_alpha   90.00
_cell.angle_beta   90.00
_cell.angle_gamma   90.00
#
_symmetry.space_group_name_H-M   'P 1'
#
loop_
_entity.id
_entity.type
_entity.pdbx_description
1 polymer ?
#
loop_
_entity_poly.entity_id
_entity_poly.type
_entity_poly.pdbx_seq_one_letter_code
_entity_poly.pdbx_strand_id
1 'polypeptide(L)'
;MKRMKFGTRVEVAERMTAEEFLELAPEDRKAELIDGVMIMPSPALDIHERLFGFLFRLISEYVEMYDLGEVRGSRTPVVLASDQVYEPDILFVARERVGLITERGGDGGAGPGGGDPVPGDGGI
;
A
#
# COMPACT_ATOMS: atom_id res chain seq x y z
N MET A 1 23.76 8.73 27.44
CA MET A 1 22.76 7.78 26.89
C MET A 1 21.36 8.35 27.03
N LYS A 2 20.59 8.49 25.94
CA LYS A 2 19.18 8.92 25.99
C LYS A 2 18.31 7.70 25.65
N ARG A 3 17.43 7.33 26.59
CA ARG A 3 16.48 6.21 26.46
C ARG A 3 15.46 6.55 25.37
N MET A 4 15.44 5.80 24.26
CA MET A 4 14.36 5.87 23.28
C MET A 4 13.09 5.29 23.92
N LYS A 5 12.04 6.11 24.02
CA LYS A 5 10.70 5.66 24.35
C LYS A 5 9.99 5.38 23.03
N PHE A 6 9.76 4.11 22.72
CA PHE A 6 8.73 3.75 21.74
C PHE A 6 7.39 3.97 22.43
N GLY A 7 6.74 5.10 22.12
CA GLY A 7 5.39 5.36 22.59
C GLY A 7 4.42 4.59 21.73
N THR A 8 3.82 3.53 22.26
CA THR A 8 2.63 2.88 21.69
C THR A 8 1.43 3.78 21.96
N ARG A 9 1.37 4.93 21.30
CA ARG A 9 0.20 5.81 21.29
C ARG A 9 -0.37 5.75 19.88
N VAL A 10 -1.39 4.92 19.69
CA VAL A 10 -2.32 5.12 18.59
C VAL A 10 -3.10 6.36 19.00
N GLU A 11 -2.73 7.51 18.44
CA GLU A 11 -3.63 8.67 18.51
C GLU A 11 -4.92 8.29 17.77
N VAL A 12 -6.07 8.81 18.21
CA VAL A 12 -7.32 8.63 17.49
C VAL A 12 -7.13 9.32 16.13
N ALA A 13 -6.67 8.55 15.15
CA ALA A 13 -6.52 9.02 13.80
C ALA A 13 -7.91 9.09 13.18
N GLU A 14 -8.19 10.20 12.51
CA GLU A 14 -9.40 10.35 11.72
C GLU A 14 -9.43 9.22 10.69
N ARG A 15 -10.53 8.44 10.69
CA ARG A 15 -10.72 7.36 9.74
C ARG A 15 -11.15 7.95 8.41
N MET A 16 -10.57 7.45 7.32
CA MET A 16 -10.89 7.87 5.96
C MET A 16 -11.07 6.67 5.05
N THR A 17 -11.74 6.91 3.93
CA THR A 17 -11.91 5.96 2.83
C THR A 17 -10.67 5.91 1.94
N ALA A 18 -10.58 4.88 1.10
CA ALA A 18 -9.55 4.75 0.07
C ALA A 18 -9.59 5.90 -0.93
N GLU A 19 -10.77 6.41 -1.26
CA GLU A 19 -10.94 7.57 -2.16
C GLU A 19 -10.33 8.83 -1.53
N GLU A 20 -10.70 9.14 -0.29
CA GLU A 20 -10.12 10.27 0.46
C GLU A 20 -8.61 10.11 0.65
N PHE A 21 -8.15 8.89 0.97
CA PHE A 21 -6.72 8.59 1.08
C PHE A 21 -5.97 8.89 -0.21
N LEU A 22 -6.48 8.47 -1.38
CA LEU A 22 -5.82 8.70 -2.67
C LEU A 22 -5.77 10.19 -3.07
N GLU A 23 -6.63 11.04 -2.48
CA GLU A 23 -6.59 12.50 -2.67
C GLU A 23 -5.65 13.20 -1.69
N LEU A 24 -5.54 12.68 -0.46
CA LEU A 24 -4.81 13.32 0.64
C LEU A 24 -3.38 12.79 0.83
N ALA A 25 -3.10 11.57 0.36
CA ALA A 25 -1.81 10.93 0.55
C ALA A 25 -0.70 11.72 -0.17
N PRO A 26 0.45 11.94 0.48
CA PRO A 26 1.54 12.70 -0.11
C PRO A 26 2.21 11.92 -1.25
N GLU A 27 2.32 12.51 -2.44
CA GLU A 27 3.01 11.86 -3.57
C GLU A 27 4.53 11.66 -3.32
N ASP A 28 5.12 12.48 -2.44
CA ASP A 28 6.56 12.48 -2.17
C ASP A 28 7.00 11.42 -1.16
N ARG A 29 6.06 10.81 -0.43
CA ARG A 29 6.31 9.92 0.71
C ARG A 29 5.41 8.70 0.67
N LYS A 30 5.95 7.59 1.16
CA LYS A 30 5.17 6.35 1.31
C LYS A 30 4.04 6.56 2.33
N ALA A 31 2.85 6.09 2.01
CA ALA A 31 1.71 6.08 2.91
C ALA A 31 0.84 4.84 2.66
N GLU A 32 0.23 4.29 3.70
CA GLU A 32 -0.70 3.17 3.61
C GLU A 32 -1.98 3.50 4.40
N LEU A 33 -3.13 3.05 3.92
CA LEU A 33 -4.39 3.10 4.63
C LEU A 33 -4.67 1.70 5.21
N ILE A 34 -4.65 1.59 6.53
CA ILE A 34 -4.90 0.32 7.24
C ILE A 34 -6.05 0.53 8.21
N ASP A 35 -7.14 -0.19 8.00
CA ASP A 35 -8.40 -0.06 8.75
C ASP A 35 -8.87 1.40 8.83
N GLY A 36 -8.83 2.09 7.68
CA GLY A 36 -9.20 3.50 7.55
C GLY A 36 -8.21 4.48 8.17
N VAL A 37 -7.07 4.04 8.70
CA VAL A 37 -6.07 4.92 9.31
C VAL A 37 -4.88 5.09 8.36
N MET A 38 -4.55 6.35 8.03
CA MET A 38 -3.35 6.67 7.26
C MET A 38 -2.08 6.47 8.11
N ILE A 39 -1.21 5.59 7.67
CA ILE A 39 0.07 5.25 8.27
C ILE A 39 1.20 5.72 7.36
N MET A 40 2.06 6.59 7.88
CA MET A 40 3.31 7.00 7.22
C MET A 40 4.48 6.22 7.83
N PRO A 41 5.03 5.19 7.15
CA PRO A 41 6.17 4.46 7.65
C PRO A 41 7.42 5.36 7.76
N SER A 42 8.34 4.97 8.63
CA SER A 42 9.64 5.65 8.73
C SER A 42 10.45 5.47 7.43
N PRO A 43 11.33 6.42 7.09
CA PRO A 43 12.18 6.31 5.91
C PRO A 43 12.96 4.99 5.87
N ALA A 44 13.06 4.41 4.68
CA ALA A 44 13.83 3.19 4.47
C ALA A 44 15.31 3.40 4.80
N LEU A 45 15.92 2.37 5.40
CA LEU A 45 17.37 2.31 5.56
C LEU A 45 18.03 1.87 4.25
N ASP A 46 19.28 2.24 4.04
CA ASP A 46 20.07 1.86 2.85
C ASP A 46 20.14 0.33 2.61
N ILE A 47 20.02 -0.49 3.66
CA ILE A 47 19.89 -1.96 3.52
C ILE A 47 18.58 -2.38 2.83
N HIS A 48 17.48 -1.67 3.06
CA HIS A 48 16.20 -1.91 2.41
C HIS A 48 16.30 -1.60 0.91
N GLU A 49 16.88 -0.46 0.54
CA GLU A 49 17.10 -0.08 -0.86
C GLU A 49 17.94 -1.11 -1.64
N ARG A 50 19.03 -1.59 -1.04
CA ARG A 50 19.85 -2.64 -1.68
C ARG A 50 19.09 -3.96 -1.86
N LEU A 51 18.32 -4.36 -0.86
CA LEU A 51 17.54 -5.60 -0.91
C LEU A 51 16.40 -5.48 -1.94
N PHE A 52 15.69 -4.35 -1.94
CA PHE A 52 14.68 -4.01 -2.94
C PHE A 52 15.26 -4.09 -4.34
N GLY A 53 16.38 -3.42 -4.63
CA GLY A 53 16.99 -3.42 -5.96
C GLY A 53 17.41 -4.82 -6.43
N PHE A 54 17.95 -5.66 -5.53
CA PHE A 54 18.29 -7.04 -5.85
C PHE A 54 17.04 -7.88 -6.20
N LEU A 55 16.02 -7.85 -5.34
CA LEU A 55 14.80 -8.64 -5.51
C LEU A 55 13.98 -8.16 -6.70
N PHE A 56 13.81 -6.85 -6.85
CA PHE A 56 13.07 -6.25 -7.94
C PHE A 56 13.67 -6.68 -9.28
N ARG A 57 15.00 -6.57 -9.44
CA ARG A 57 15.69 -7.03 -10.65
C ARG A 57 15.51 -8.53 -10.89
N LEU A 58 15.78 -9.37 -9.89
CA LEU A 58 15.70 -10.82 -10.03
C LEU A 58 14.30 -11.27 -10.49
N ILE A 59 13.26 -10.73 -9.87
CA ILE A 59 11.87 -11.09 -10.16
C ILE A 59 11.46 -10.53 -11.52
N SER A 60 11.81 -9.29 -11.84
CA SER A 60 11.44 -8.64 -13.10
C SER A 60 12.01 -9.39 -14.30
N GLU A 61 13.29 -9.77 -14.25
CA GLU A 61 13.96 -10.52 -15.32
C GLU A 61 13.32 -11.89 -15.54
N TYR A 62 12.93 -12.59 -14.47
CA TYR A 62 12.21 -13.86 -14.56
C TYR A 62 10.83 -13.67 -15.19
N VAL A 63 10.07 -12.68 -14.73
CA VAL A 63 8.71 -12.39 -15.24
C VAL A 63 8.75 -11.99 -16.71
N GLU A 64 9.72 -11.19 -17.13
CA GLU A 64 9.90 -10.79 -18.52
C GLU A 64 10.33 -11.98 -19.40
N MET A 65 11.32 -12.77 -18.96
CA MET A 65 11.83 -13.92 -19.72
C MET A 65 10.74 -14.94 -20.05
N TYR A 66 9.83 -15.19 -19.12
CA TYR A 66 8.74 -16.15 -19.27
C TYR A 66 7.41 -15.52 -19.65
N ASP A 67 7.41 -14.21 -19.92
CA ASP A 67 6.24 -13.48 -20.40
C ASP A 67 5.06 -13.70 -19.42
N LEU A 68 5.26 -13.47 -18.12
CA LEU A 68 4.30 -13.83 -17.06
C LEU A 68 3.40 -12.66 -16.59
N GLY A 69 3.74 -11.41 -16.94
CA GLY A 69 3.02 -10.23 -16.47
C GLY A 69 3.95 -9.05 -16.24
N GLU A 70 3.67 -8.27 -15.19
CA GLU A 70 4.41 -7.05 -14.85
C GLU A 70 4.86 -7.04 -13.39
N VAL A 71 5.98 -6.37 -13.12
CA VAL A 71 6.49 -6.12 -11.76
C VAL A 71 6.59 -4.61 -11.53
N ARG A 72 6.03 -4.12 -10.41
CA ARG A 72 6.02 -2.71 -9.99
C ARG A 72 6.72 -2.54 -8.64
N GLY A 73 7.28 -1.35 -8.41
CA GLY A 73 8.03 -1.01 -7.20
C GLY A 73 7.20 -0.30 -6.14
N SER A 74 7.89 0.18 -5.10
CA SER A 74 7.34 0.54 -3.77
C SER A 74 6.38 1.73 -3.67
N ARG A 75 5.86 2.26 -4.78
CA ARG A 75 4.99 3.45 -4.82
C ARG A 75 3.74 3.24 -5.67
N THR A 76 3.37 1.99 -5.92
CA THR A 76 2.09 1.69 -6.58
C THR A 76 1.08 1.37 -5.50
N PRO A 77 0.11 2.26 -5.23
CA PRO A 77 -0.95 1.96 -4.26
C PRO A 77 -1.83 0.85 -4.80
N VAL A 78 -2.25 -0.04 -3.91
CA VAL A 78 -3.13 -1.18 -4.18
C VAL A 78 -4.36 -1.05 -3.30
N VAL A 79 -5.50 -0.74 -3.90
CA VAL A 79 -6.77 -0.63 -3.19
C VAL A 79 -7.32 -2.04 -3.00
N LEU A 80 -7.48 -2.47 -1.74
CA LEU A 80 -8.02 -3.79 -1.39
C LEU A 80 -9.45 -3.72 -0.86
N ALA A 81 -9.84 -2.60 -0.26
CA ALA A 81 -11.18 -2.35 0.25
C ALA A 81 -11.41 -0.83 0.37
N SER A 82 -12.63 -0.43 0.75
CA SER A 82 -12.99 0.97 0.94
C SER A 82 -12.18 1.68 2.04
N ASP A 83 -11.50 0.93 2.90
CA ASP A 83 -10.69 1.43 4.02
C ASP A 83 -9.28 0.80 4.06
N GLN A 84 -8.84 0.20 2.94
CA GLN A 84 -7.56 -0.50 2.82
C GLN A 84 -6.84 -0.13 1.53
N VAL A 85 -5.68 0.52 1.66
CA VAL A 85 -4.78 0.84 0.55
C VAL A 85 -3.35 0.55 0.98
N TYR A 86 -2.64 -0.29 0.24
CA TYR A 86 -1.26 -0.67 0.56
C TYR A 86 -0.31 -0.21 -0.53
N GLU A 87 0.91 0.17 -0.15
CA GLU A 87 2.01 0.46 -1.07
C GLU A 87 3.08 -0.63 -0.92
N PRO A 88 2.86 -1.84 -1.48
CA PRO A 88 3.82 -2.93 -1.33
C PRO A 88 5.17 -2.55 -1.93
N ASP A 89 6.27 -3.01 -1.31
CA ASP A 89 7.62 -2.71 -1.81
C ASP A 89 7.86 -3.30 -3.20
N ILE A 90 7.34 -4.49 -3.48
CA ILE A 90 7.36 -5.14 -4.81
C ILE A 90 5.98 -5.73 -5.07
N LEU A 91 5.40 -5.43 -6.23
CA LEU A 91 4.11 -5.93 -6.70
C LEU A 91 4.32 -6.71 -8.00
N PHE A 92 3.87 -7.97 -8.05
CA PHE A 92 3.75 -8.72 -9.30
C PHE A 92 2.28 -8.79 -9.71
N VAL A 93 1.99 -8.44 -10.96
CA VAL A 93 0.67 -8.53 -11.57
C VAL A 93 0.76 -9.52 -12.73
N ALA A 94 0.06 -10.65 -12.59
CA ALA A 94 -0.01 -11.66 -13.63
C ALA A 94 -0.62 -11.08 -14.92
N ARG A 95 -0.18 -11.58 -16.08
CA ARG A 95 -0.59 -11.08 -17.40
C ARG A 95 -2.08 -10.86 -17.53
N GLU A 96 -2.88 -11.83 -17.13
CA GLU A 96 -4.33 -11.81 -17.25
C GLU A 96 -5.00 -10.75 -16.35
N ARG A 97 -4.24 -10.13 -15.45
CA ARG A 97 -4.67 -9.09 -14.51
C ARG A 97 -4.01 -7.74 -14.73
N VAL A 98 -3.17 -7.57 -15.75
CA VAL A 98 -2.47 -6.30 -16.03
C VAL A 98 -3.47 -5.13 -16.21
N GLY A 99 -4.68 -5.41 -16.72
CA GLY A 99 -5.74 -4.41 -16.83
C GLY A 99 -6.26 -3.83 -15.50
N LEU A 100 -5.88 -4.40 -14.35
CA LEU A 100 -6.18 -3.84 -13.02
C LEU A 100 -5.23 -2.69 -12.64
N ILE A 101 -4.13 -2.50 -13.38
CA ILE A 101 -3.21 -1.37 -13.16
C ILE A 101 -3.85 -0.13 -13.81
N THR A 102 -4.16 0.87 -12.99
CA THR A 102 -4.71 2.17 -13.41
C THR A 102 -3.69 3.29 -13.21
N GLU A 103 -3.95 4.47 -13.76
CA GLU A 103 -3.12 5.67 -13.58
C GLU A 103 -2.96 6.08 -12.10
N ARG A 104 -3.90 5.71 -11.24
CA ARG A 104 -3.88 6.00 -9.79
C ARG A 104 -3.37 4.85 -8.92
N GLY A 105 -3.03 3.69 -9.50
CA GLY A 105 -2.66 2.48 -8.75
C GLY A 105 -3.33 1.21 -9.25
N GLY A 106 -3.07 0.08 -8.58
CA GLY A 106 -3.73 -1.20 -8.87
C GLY A 106 -5.04 -1.35 -8.10
N ASP A 107 -6.09 -1.81 -8.78
CA ASP A 107 -7.27 -2.37 -8.10
C ASP A 107 -6.95 -3.82 -7.72
N GLY A 108 -6.99 -4.14 -6.42
CA GLY A 108 -6.74 -5.49 -5.92
C GLY A 108 -7.75 -6.54 -6.38
N GLY A 109 -8.84 -6.13 -7.05
CA GLY A 109 -9.86 -7.02 -7.55
C GLY A 109 -10.68 -7.65 -6.42
N ALA A 110 -10.97 -6.89 -5.37
CA ALA A 110 -11.87 -7.35 -4.33
C ALA A 110 -13.27 -7.57 -4.93
N GLY A 111 -13.68 -8.84 -5.04
CA GLY A 111 -15.06 -9.18 -5.36
C GLY A 111 -16.04 -8.58 -4.33
N PRO A 112 -17.34 -8.47 -4.66
CA PRO A 112 -18.30 -7.80 -3.81
C PRO A 112 -18.54 -8.64 -2.54
N GLY A 113 -17.89 -8.30 -1.42
CA GLY A 113 -18.12 -9.08 -0.19
C GLY A 113 -17.18 -8.87 0.99
N GLY A 114 -16.58 -7.70 1.19
CA GLY A 114 -15.71 -7.49 2.35
C GLY A 114 -15.64 -6.04 2.79
N GLY A 115 -16.68 -5.59 3.50
CA GLY A 115 -16.70 -4.26 4.10
C GLY A 115 -18.14 -3.81 4.31
N ASP A 116 -18.84 -4.41 5.27
CA ASP A 116 -19.96 -3.69 5.85
C ASP A 116 -19.39 -2.38 6.42
N PRO A 117 -19.97 -1.21 6.10
CA PRO A 117 -19.53 0.04 6.69
C PRO A 117 -19.62 -0.10 8.21
N VAL A 118 -18.52 0.19 8.90
CA VAL A 118 -18.54 0.31 10.36
C VAL A 118 -19.63 1.35 10.67
N PRO A 119 -20.71 0.98 11.36
CA PRO A 119 -21.78 1.92 11.66
C PRO A 119 -21.17 3.04 12.49
N GLY A 120 -21.30 4.27 11.99
CA GLY A 120 -20.91 5.47 12.71
C GLY A 120 -21.45 5.39 14.12
N ASP A 121 -20.53 5.41 15.07
CA ASP A 121 -20.76 5.47 16.49
C ASP A 121 -21.46 6.80 16.81
N GLY A 122 -22.79 6.75 16.78
CA GLY A 122 -23.63 7.77 17.36
C GLY A 122 -23.41 7.87 18.86
N GLY A 123 -23.08 9.08 19.32
CA GLY A 123 -23.01 9.51 20.73
C GLY A 123 -21.57 9.54 21.24
N ILE A 124 -21.05 10.64 21.81
CA ILE A 124 -21.65 11.77 22.54
C ILE A 124 -20.83 13.03 22.24
#